data_AF-C6S9W7-F1
#
_entry.id   AF-C6S9W7-F1
#
_cell.length_a   1.000
_cell.length_b   1.000
_cell.length_c   1.000
_cell.angle_alpha   90.00
_cell.angle_beta   90.00
_cell.angle_gamma   90.00
#
_symmetry.space_group_name_H-M   'P 1'
#
loop_
_entity.id
_entity.type
_entity.pdbx_description
1 polymer ?
#
loop_
_entity_poly.entity_id
_entity_poly.type
_entity_poly.pdbx_seq_one_letter_code
_entity_poly.pdbx_strand_id
1 'polypeptide(L)'
;MTEPKHEMPTEEQVAARKKAKAKIRTIRIWAWVILALLALTALLSQCAMSKPQAKQKIVESCVKNIPFAEKWQNDLRARGLDSNNTRLAVDYCKCMWEQPLDRLSEKQIRSFGKLGAQEQLDLLGGANAFEARDKQCVADLKSE
;
A
#
# COMPACT_ATOMS: atom_id res chain seq x y z
N MET A 1 72.58 -0.53 -15.76
CA MET A 1 71.60 -1.28 -14.94
C MET A 1 71.62 -0.67 -13.55
N THR A 2 70.61 0.13 -13.22
CA THR A 2 70.47 0.74 -11.89
C THR A 2 69.30 0.07 -11.17
N GLU A 3 69.64 -0.66 -10.12
CA GLU A 3 68.75 -1.44 -9.27
C GLU A 3 67.85 -0.50 -8.43
N PRO A 4 66.54 -0.76 -8.28
CA PRO A 4 65.68 0.10 -7.49
C PRO A 4 65.91 -0.16 -6.00
N LYS A 5 66.49 0.83 -5.32
CA LYS A 5 66.70 0.83 -3.86
C LYS A 5 65.34 0.77 -3.15
N HIS A 6 64.99 -0.41 -2.64
CA HIS A 6 63.78 -0.60 -1.86
C HIS A 6 64.01 -0.04 -0.45
N GLU A 7 63.72 1.24 -0.23
CA GLU A 7 63.72 1.84 1.10
C GLU A 7 62.59 1.23 1.93
N MET A 8 62.96 0.43 2.94
CA MET A 8 62.00 -0.15 3.86
C MET A 8 61.33 0.96 4.69
N PRO A 9 60.00 0.96 4.80
CA PRO A 9 59.28 1.97 5.57
C PRO A 9 59.65 1.89 7.05
N THR A 10 59.96 3.03 7.67
CA THR A 10 60.29 3.16 9.10
C THR A 10 59.15 2.62 9.98
N GLU A 11 59.51 2.03 11.14
CA GLU A 11 58.55 1.40 12.06
C GLU A 11 57.42 2.36 12.49
N GLU A 12 57.71 3.66 12.60
CA GLU A 12 56.74 4.71 12.87
C GLU A 12 55.70 4.88 11.75
N GLN A 13 56.12 4.82 10.47
CA GLN A 13 55.20 4.87 9.33
C GLN A 13 54.35 3.61 9.23
N VAL A 14 54.89 2.45 9.60
CA VAL A 14 54.13 1.19 9.66
C VAL A 14 53.08 1.25 10.78
N ALA A 15 53.44 1.79 11.96
CA ALA A 15 52.52 1.97 13.08
C ALA A 15 51.41 3.00 12.79
N ALA A 16 51.74 4.13 12.16
CA ALA A 16 50.77 5.14 11.73
C ALA A 16 49.80 4.60 10.68
N ARG A 17 50.29 3.84 9.69
CA ARG A 17 49.45 3.15 8.68
C ARG A 17 48.54 2.10 9.32
N LYS A 18 49.01 1.35 10.32
CA LYS A 18 48.19 0.38 11.07
C LYS A 18 47.07 1.10 11.86
N LYS A 19 47.37 2.21 12.53
CA LYS A 19 46.38 3.04 13.24
C LYS A 19 45.35 3.69 12.30
N ALA A 20 45.79 4.19 11.15
CA ALA A 20 44.90 4.74 10.12
C ALA A 20 43.99 3.66 9.51
N LYS A 21 44.54 2.48 9.18
CA LYS A 21 43.76 1.32 8.71
C LYS A 21 42.75 0.84 9.76
N ALA A 22 43.12 0.84 11.04
CA ALA A 22 42.20 0.52 12.13
C ALA A 22 41.05 1.53 12.22
N LYS A 23 41.32 2.83 12.16
CA LYS A 23 40.30 3.90 12.14
C LYS A 23 39.37 3.78 10.93
N ILE A 24 39.91 3.52 9.74
CA ILE A 24 39.12 3.30 8.51
C ILE A 24 38.22 2.07 8.65
N ARG A 25 38.73 0.98 9.25
CA ARG A 25 37.94 -0.23 9.51
C ARG A 25 36.76 0.06 10.44
N THR A 26 37.01 0.81 11.52
CA THR A 26 35.96 1.23 12.46
C THR A 26 34.91 2.10 11.77
N ILE A 27 35.32 3.12 11.01
CA ILE A 27 34.39 3.98 10.27
C ILE A 27 33.55 3.18 9.29
N ARG A 28 34.16 2.22 8.56
CA ARG A 28 33.43 1.36 7.63
C ARG A 28 32.40 0.48 8.35
N ILE A 29 32.74 -0.11 9.50
CA ILE A 29 31.81 -0.90 10.31
C ILE A 29 30.63 -0.04 10.76
N TRP A 30 30.89 1.16 11.29
CA TRP A 30 29.82 2.08 11.71
C TRP A 30 28.95 2.54 10.54
N ALA A 31 29.53 2.75 9.36
CA ALA A 31 28.76 3.04 8.15
C ALA A 31 27.82 1.88 7.79
N TRP A 32 28.28 0.62 7.84
CA TRP A 32 27.42 -0.55 7.63
C TRP A 32 26.31 -0.69 8.68
N VAL A 33 26.59 -0.37 9.95
CA VAL A 33 25.58 -0.38 11.03
C VAL A 33 24.50 0.67 10.77
N ILE A 34 24.88 1.90 10.41
CA ILE A 34 23.92 2.97 10.09
C ILE A 34 23.10 2.59 8.85
N LEU A 35 23.73 2.02 7.82
CA LEU A 35 23.05 1.59 6.60
C LEU A 35 22.06 0.45 6.90
N ALA A 36 22.43 -0.51 7.76
CA ALA A 36 21.54 -1.57 8.22
C ALA A 36 20.36 -1.03 9.07
N LEU A 37 20.60 -0.07 9.96
CA LEU A 37 19.55 0.59 10.74
C LEU A 37 18.57 1.36 9.84
N LEU A 38 19.08 2.07 8.83
CA LEU A 38 18.26 2.79 7.85
C LEU A 38 17.46 1.82 6.97
N ALA A 39 18.04 0.71 6.54
CA ALA A 39 17.34 -0.32 5.78
C ALA A 39 16.22 -0.98 6.62
N LEU A 40 16.49 -1.28 7.88
CA LEU A 40 15.50 -1.88 8.79
C LEU A 40 14.36 -0.92 9.11
N THR A 41 14.65 0.36 9.35
CA THR A 41 13.62 1.39 9.59
C THR A 41 12.79 1.68 8.35
N ALA A 42 13.39 1.72 7.15
CA ALA A 42 12.66 1.84 5.90
C ALA A 42 11.71 0.64 5.69
N LEU A 43 12.15 -0.58 5.99
CA LEU A 43 11.31 -1.78 5.87
C LEU A 43 10.14 -1.77 6.87
N LEU A 44 10.38 -1.38 8.13
CA LEU A 44 9.34 -1.23 9.15
C LEU A 44 8.33 -0.12 8.83
N SER A 45 8.77 0.96 8.17
CA SER A 45 7.88 2.06 7.76
C SER A 45 6.84 1.65 6.71
N GLN A 46 7.11 0.59 5.94
CA GLN A 46 6.19 0.04 4.94
C GLN A 46 5.11 -0.87 5.54
N CYS A 47 5.18 -1.22 6.83
CA CYS A 47 4.12 -1.98 7.51
C CYS A 47 2.88 -1.14 7.82
N ALA A 48 2.93 0.19 7.65
CA ALA A 48 1.77 1.05 7.81
C ALA A 48 1.08 1.26 6.45
N MET A 49 0.15 0.37 6.09
CA MET A 49 -0.69 0.56 4.89
C MET A 49 -1.32 1.96 4.90
N SER A 50 -1.05 2.73 3.85
CA SER A 50 -1.55 4.09 3.74
C SER A 50 -3.06 4.12 3.46
N LYS A 51 -3.73 5.24 3.79
CA LYS A 51 -5.14 5.47 3.49
C LYS A 51 -5.54 5.11 2.04
N PRO A 52 -4.81 5.54 0.98
CA PRO A 52 -5.17 5.19 -0.39
C PRO A 52 -5.02 3.70 -0.70
N GLN A 53 -3.99 3.03 -0.18
CA GLN A 53 -3.81 1.59 -0.38
C GLN A 53 -4.96 0.77 0.23
N ALA A 54 -5.42 1.16 1.42
CA ALA A 54 -6.51 0.46 2.08
C ALA A 54 -7.85 0.64 1.32
N LYS A 55 -8.12 1.84 0.77
CA LYS A 55 -9.29 2.06 -0.10
C LYS A 55 -9.23 1.22 -1.35
N GLN A 56 -8.07 1.18 -2.02
CA GLN A 56 -7.87 0.36 -3.21
C GLN A 56 -8.15 -1.11 -2.92
N LYS A 57 -7.74 -1.63 -1.76
CA LYS A 57 -8.04 -3.02 -1.38
C LYS A 57 -9.53 -3.28 -1.16
N ILE A 58 -10.28 -2.30 -0.64
CA ILE A 58 -11.74 -2.42 -0.51
C ILE A 58 -12.41 -2.42 -1.89
N VAL A 59 -12.00 -1.50 -2.78
CA VAL A 59 -12.53 -1.45 -4.16
C VAL A 59 -12.18 -2.71 -4.92
N GLU A 60 -10.94 -3.19 -4.85
CA GLU A 60 -10.48 -4.44 -5.48
C GLU A 60 -11.28 -5.64 -4.97
N SER A 61 -11.52 -5.70 -3.66
CA SER A 61 -12.37 -6.73 -3.06
C SER A 61 -13.80 -6.65 -3.57
N CYS A 62 -14.38 -5.45 -3.68
CA CYS A 62 -15.69 -5.26 -4.29
C CYS A 62 -15.72 -5.77 -5.73
N VAL A 63 -14.77 -5.36 -6.58
CA VAL A 63 -14.72 -5.75 -8.00
C VAL A 63 -14.62 -7.26 -8.15
N LYS A 64 -13.84 -7.92 -7.28
CA LYS A 64 -13.69 -9.38 -7.28
C LYS A 64 -14.98 -10.10 -6.88
N ASN A 65 -15.78 -9.55 -5.97
CA ASN A 65 -16.90 -10.27 -5.35
C ASN A 65 -18.27 -9.85 -5.91
N ILE A 66 -18.43 -8.62 -6.41
CA ILE A 66 -19.72 -8.10 -6.87
C ILE A 66 -20.35 -8.93 -7.99
N PRO A 67 -19.60 -9.58 -8.92
CA PRO A 67 -20.21 -10.40 -9.95
C PRO A 67 -20.96 -11.63 -9.42
N PHE A 68 -20.70 -12.02 -8.17
CA PHE A 68 -21.38 -13.14 -7.53
C PHE A 68 -22.61 -12.72 -6.71
N ALA A 69 -22.91 -11.42 -6.61
CA ALA A 69 -24.07 -10.93 -5.89
C ALA A 69 -25.34 -10.98 -6.76
N GLU A 70 -26.31 -11.81 -6.38
CA GLU A 70 -27.56 -12.00 -7.13
C GLU A 70 -28.32 -10.68 -7.37
N LYS A 71 -28.38 -9.81 -6.36
CA LYS A 71 -29.01 -8.49 -6.49
C LYS A 71 -28.41 -7.69 -7.65
N TRP A 72 -27.09 -7.57 -7.68
CA TRP A 72 -26.39 -6.81 -8.71
C TRP A 72 -26.58 -7.42 -10.11
N GLN A 73 -26.54 -8.76 -10.22
CA GLN A 73 -26.83 -9.43 -11.49
C GLN A 73 -28.26 -9.14 -11.97
N ASN A 74 -29.23 -9.17 -11.06
CA ASN A 74 -30.63 -8.88 -11.38
C ASN A 74 -30.83 -7.41 -11.79
N ASP A 75 -30.20 -6.48 -11.07
CA ASP A 75 -30.24 -5.05 -11.36
C ASP A 75 -29.66 -4.72 -12.76
N LEU A 76 -28.56 -5.37 -13.14
CA LEU A 76 -27.98 -5.23 -14.48
C LEU A 76 -28.85 -5.88 -15.56
N ARG A 77 -29.35 -7.09 -15.32
CA ARG A 77 -30.24 -7.78 -16.26
C ARG A 77 -31.51 -6.99 -16.54
N ALA A 78 -32.11 -6.37 -15.52
CA ALA A 78 -33.28 -5.50 -15.66
C ALA A 78 -33.01 -4.28 -16.57
N ARG A 79 -31.74 -3.90 -16.73
CA ARG A 79 -31.29 -2.79 -17.57
C ARG A 79 -30.66 -3.24 -18.89
N GLY A 80 -30.68 -4.54 -19.18
CA GLY A 80 -30.04 -5.10 -20.39
C GLY A 80 -28.50 -5.03 -20.36
N LEU A 81 -27.89 -4.92 -19.18
CA LEU A 81 -26.44 -4.85 -19.00
C LEU A 81 -25.86 -6.22 -18.65
N ASP A 82 -24.63 -6.48 -19.11
CA ASP A 82 -23.92 -7.74 -18.84
C ASP A 82 -23.29 -7.73 -17.44
N SER A 83 -23.76 -8.61 -16.58
CA SER A 83 -23.22 -8.81 -15.24
C SER A 83 -21.86 -9.53 -15.21
N ASN A 84 -21.30 -9.94 -16.33
CA ASN A 84 -19.91 -10.44 -16.38
C ASN A 84 -18.94 -9.37 -16.89
N ASN A 85 -19.43 -8.18 -17.21
CA ASN A 85 -18.59 -7.09 -17.67
C ASN A 85 -17.77 -6.50 -16.50
N THR A 86 -16.48 -6.82 -16.47
CA THR A 86 -15.52 -6.32 -15.47
C THR A 86 -15.50 -4.80 -15.38
N ARG A 87 -15.72 -4.07 -16.48
CA ARG A 87 -15.76 -2.61 -16.45
C ARG A 87 -16.95 -2.10 -15.62
N LEU A 88 -18.13 -2.67 -15.80
CA LEU A 88 -19.31 -2.30 -15.02
C LEU A 88 -19.10 -2.58 -13.52
N ALA A 89 -18.42 -3.68 -13.18
CA ALA A 89 -18.03 -3.96 -11.79
C ALA A 89 -17.07 -2.90 -11.24
N VAL A 90 -16.05 -2.48 -12.01
CA VAL A 90 -15.11 -1.43 -11.62
C VAL A 90 -15.82 -0.10 -11.40
N ASP A 91 -16.66 0.33 -12.35
CA ASP A 91 -17.37 1.61 -12.29
C ASP A 91 -18.36 1.64 -11.12
N TYR A 92 -19.11 0.56 -10.91
CA TYR A 92 -20.00 0.39 -9.76
C TYR A 92 -19.24 0.47 -8.43
N CYS A 93 -18.16 -0.31 -8.30
CA CYS A 93 -17.40 -0.35 -7.04
C CYS A 93 -16.70 0.97 -6.74
N LYS A 94 -16.20 1.70 -7.75
CA LYS A 94 -15.68 3.05 -7.53
C LYS A 94 -16.76 3.99 -7.01
N CYS A 95 -17.92 4.03 -7.69
CA CYS A 95 -19.06 4.84 -7.28
C CYS A 95 -19.50 4.53 -5.83
N MET A 96 -19.57 3.25 -5.47
CA MET A 96 -20.01 2.81 -4.15
C MET A 96 -19.02 3.15 -3.03
N TRP A 97 -17.71 3.13 -3.30
CA TRP A 97 -16.70 3.08 -2.25
C TRP A 97 -15.75 4.26 -2.19
N GLU A 98 -15.42 4.95 -3.30
CA GLU A 98 -14.41 6.03 -3.27
C GLU A 98 -14.81 7.17 -2.32
N GLN A 99 -15.95 7.82 -2.59
CA GLN A 99 -16.39 8.97 -1.81
C GLN A 99 -16.75 8.63 -0.36
N PRO A 100 -17.47 7.52 -0.06
CA PRO A 100 -17.79 7.17 1.33
C PRO A 100 -16.54 6.86 2.16
N LEU A 101 -15.55 6.16 1.58
CA LEU A 101 -14.29 5.86 2.28
C LEU A 101 -13.39 7.10 2.42
N ASP A 102 -13.52 8.11 1.57
CA ASP A 102 -12.77 9.37 1.74
C ASP A 102 -13.07 10.05 3.08
N ARG A 103 -14.32 9.96 3.55
CA ARG A 103 -14.80 10.60 4.78
C ARG A 103 -14.27 9.93 6.04
N LEU A 104 -13.79 8.70 5.94
CA LEU A 104 -13.25 7.95 7.09
C LEU A 104 -11.83 8.42 7.42
N SER A 105 -11.49 8.44 8.72
CA SER A 105 -10.11 8.64 9.17
C SER A 105 -9.23 7.44 8.82
N GLU A 106 -7.91 7.61 8.83
CA GLU A 106 -6.99 6.50 8.56
C GLU A 106 -7.19 5.32 9.52
N LYS A 107 -7.46 5.60 10.79
CA LYS A 107 -7.72 4.56 11.81
C LYS A 107 -8.97 3.77 11.45
N GLN A 108 -10.06 4.45 11.11
CA GLN A 108 -11.32 3.82 10.71
C GLN A 108 -11.16 2.96 9.45
N ILE A 109 -10.42 3.42 8.44
CA ILE A 109 -10.20 2.64 7.21
C ILE A 109 -9.35 1.39 7.50
N ARG A 110 -8.31 1.50 8.32
CA ARG A 110 -7.46 0.34 8.70
C ARG A 110 -8.24 -0.74 9.46
N SER A 111 -9.22 -0.34 10.26
CA SER A 111 -10.10 -1.28 10.97
C SER A 111 -11.35 -1.66 10.17
N PHE A 112 -11.68 -0.96 9.08
CA PHE A 112 -12.97 -1.09 8.39
C PHE A 112 -13.31 -2.54 8.06
N GLY A 113 -12.40 -3.27 7.42
CA GLY A 113 -12.60 -4.69 7.06
C GLY A 113 -12.63 -5.66 8.24
N LYS A 114 -12.33 -5.22 9.46
CA LYS A 114 -12.40 -6.02 10.69
C LYS A 114 -13.71 -5.80 11.47
N LEU A 115 -14.47 -4.77 11.13
CA LEU A 115 -15.73 -4.44 11.77
C LEU A 115 -16.85 -5.38 11.29
N GLY A 116 -17.90 -5.51 12.11
CA GLY A 116 -19.13 -6.18 11.67
C GLY A 116 -19.84 -5.41 10.55
N ALA A 117 -20.70 -6.09 9.80
CA ALA A 117 -21.42 -5.48 8.67
C ALA A 117 -22.26 -4.25 9.09
N GLN A 118 -22.91 -4.29 10.25
CA GLN A 118 -23.70 -3.16 10.76
C GLN A 118 -22.81 -1.96 11.09
N GLU A 119 -21.68 -2.17 11.79
CA GLU A 119 -20.74 -1.11 12.14
C GLU A 119 -20.10 -0.48 10.88
N GLN A 120 -19.81 -1.31 9.87
CA GLN A 120 -19.36 -0.81 8.56
C GLN A 120 -20.42 0.08 7.92
N LEU A 121 -21.69 -0.33 7.92
CA LEU A 121 -22.78 0.47 7.38
C LEU A 121 -22.95 1.78 8.14
N ASP A 122 -22.94 1.74 9.47
CA ASP A 122 -23.09 2.94 10.32
C ASP A 122 -21.98 3.96 10.05
N LEU A 123 -20.73 3.51 9.89
CA LEU A 123 -19.60 4.36 9.49
C LEU A 123 -19.77 5.01 8.12
N LEU A 124 -20.52 4.37 7.22
CA LEU A 124 -20.78 4.85 5.87
C LEU A 124 -22.07 5.68 5.74
N GLY A 125 -22.72 6.00 6.87
CA GLY A 125 -23.96 6.79 6.91
C GLY A 125 -25.24 5.96 7.04
N GLY A 126 -25.13 4.68 7.39
CA GLY A 126 -26.24 3.76 7.63
C GLY A 126 -26.82 3.12 6.38
N ALA A 127 -27.78 2.20 6.59
CA ALA A 127 -28.41 1.42 5.52
C ALA A 127 -29.10 2.30 4.46
N ASN A 128 -29.83 3.34 4.88
CA ASN A 128 -30.52 4.24 3.94
C ASN A 128 -29.55 4.95 2.98
N ALA A 129 -28.40 5.43 3.50
CA ALA A 129 -27.38 6.06 2.67
C ALA A 129 -26.71 5.05 1.74
N PHE A 130 -26.51 3.81 2.21
CA PHE A 130 -25.99 2.73 1.39
C PHE A 130 -26.92 2.37 0.24
N GLU A 131 -28.21 2.15 0.51
CA GLU A 131 -29.20 1.81 -0.51
C GLU A 131 -29.42 2.94 -1.52
N ALA A 132 -29.43 4.20 -1.07
CA ALA A 132 -29.55 5.35 -1.96
C ALA A 132 -28.37 5.43 -2.95
N ARG A 133 -27.14 5.24 -2.43
CA ARG A 133 -25.94 5.18 -3.28
C ARG A 133 -25.97 3.99 -4.22
N ASP A 134 -26.36 2.82 -3.74
CA ASP A 134 -26.45 1.62 -4.57
C ASP A 134 -27.39 1.83 -5.78
N LYS A 135 -28.60 2.38 -5.54
CA LYS A 135 -29.54 2.71 -6.61
C LYS A 135 -28.95 3.70 -7.61
N GLN A 136 -28.29 4.74 -7.12
CA GLN A 136 -27.63 5.74 -7.96
C GLN A 136 -26.50 5.12 -8.79
N CYS A 137 -25.60 4.37 -8.13
CA CYS A 137 -24.44 3.76 -8.77
C CYS A 137 -24.86 2.74 -9.82
N VAL A 138 -25.90 1.94 -9.58
CA VAL A 138 -26.48 1.09 -10.61
C VAL A 138 -26.99 1.97 -11.75
N ALA A 139 -27.85 2.96 -11.49
CA ALA A 139 -28.48 3.78 -12.53
C ALA A 139 -27.46 4.52 -13.44
N ASP A 140 -26.30 4.88 -12.89
CA ASP A 140 -25.23 5.58 -13.62
C ASP A 140 -24.40 4.66 -14.54
N LEU A 141 -24.51 3.33 -14.40
CA LEU A 141 -23.82 2.38 -15.28
C LEU A 141 -24.38 2.45 -16.71
N LYS A 142 -23.49 2.42 -17.69
CA LYS A 142 -23.80 2.47 -19.11
C LYS A 142 -23.08 1.34 -19.84
N SER A 143 -23.78 0.67 -20.76
CA SER A 143 -23.12 -0.09 -21.82
C SER A 143 -22.38 0.91 -22.71
N GLU A 144 -21.13 0.63 -23.07
CA GLU A 144 -20.42 1.42 -24.10
C GLU A 144 -21.17 1.42 -25.44
#